data_AF-A0A0B6YF12-F1
#
_entry.id   AF-A0A0B6YF12-F1
#
_cell.length_a   1.000
_cell.length_b   1.000
_cell.length_c   1.000
_cell.angle_alpha   90.00
_cell.angle_beta   90.00
_cell.angle_gamma   90.00
#
_symmetry.space_group_name_H-M   'P 1'
#
loop_
_entity.id
_entity.type
_entity.pdbx_description
1 polymer ?
#
loop_
_entity_poly.entity_id
_entity_poly.type
_entity_poly.pdbx_seq_one_letter_code
_entity_poly.pdbx_strand_id
1 'polypeptide(L)'
;LLRVFMLIDATTGPVDFDSIAIEMMEEKAVPYVVVLTKIDLARSSTLLRSVLSVLTFRDQTKAHSCFPQPFLVSSMNGEGLAFLQSFIAYLTGHQQIASLQ
;
A
#
# COMPACT_ATOMS: atom_id res chain seq x y z
N LEU A 1 -15.77 10.44 -0.19
CA LEU A 1 -14.74 9.66 -0.88
C LEU A 1 -14.34 8.52 0.05
N LEU A 2 -14.56 7.26 -0.32
CA LEU A 2 -14.04 6.12 0.44
C LEU A 2 -12.57 5.93 0.05
N ARG A 3 -11.67 5.77 1.03
CA ARG A 3 -10.25 5.43 0.80
C ARG A 3 -10.08 3.96 1.18
N VAL A 4 -9.67 3.13 0.23
CA VAL A 4 -9.43 1.71 0.47
C VAL A 4 -7.96 1.47 0.79
N PHE A 5 -7.69 0.70 1.83
CA PHE A 5 -6.33 0.27 2.18
C PHE A 5 -6.27 -1.24 1.99
N MET A 6 -5.47 -1.68 1.02
CA MET A 6 -5.25 -3.09 0.73
C MET A 6 -4.05 -3.57 1.53
N LEU A 7 -4.30 -4.43 2.52
CA LEU A 7 -3.25 -4.98 3.38
C LEU A 7 -2.68 -6.24 2.74
N ILE A 8 -1.37 -6.25 2.50
CA ILE A 8 -0.64 -7.38 1.95
C ILE A 8 0.41 -7.82 2.98
N ASP A 9 0.57 -9.12 3.18
CA ASP A 9 1.60 -9.67 4.06
C ASP A 9 2.98 -9.56 3.37
N ALA A 10 3.94 -8.83 3.96
CA ALA A 10 5.25 -8.63 3.37
C ALA A 10 6.08 -9.92 3.26
N THR A 11 5.76 -10.95 4.05
CA THR A 11 6.46 -12.25 4.06
C THR A 11 6.10 -13.12 2.85
N THR A 12 4.95 -12.88 2.22
CA THR A 12 4.51 -13.59 1.01
C THR A 12 4.49 -12.66 -0.21
N GLY A 13 4.23 -11.37 0.00
CA GLY A 13 3.92 -10.43 -1.07
C GLY A 13 2.51 -10.65 -1.63
N PRO A 14 2.16 -9.98 -2.75
CA PRO A 14 0.89 -10.17 -3.44
C PRO A 14 0.73 -11.63 -3.89
N VAL A 15 -0.44 -12.20 -3.65
CA VAL A 15 -0.81 -13.55 -4.06
C VAL A 15 -1.89 -13.52 -5.14
N ASP A 16 -2.13 -14.64 -5.82
CA ASP A 16 -3.08 -14.68 -6.94
C ASP A 16 -4.49 -14.20 -6.57
N PHE A 17 -4.95 -14.45 -5.34
CA PHE A 17 -6.26 -13.99 -4.89
C PHE A 17 -6.36 -12.46 -4.78
N ASP A 18 -5.24 -11.77 -4.55
CA ASP A 18 -5.20 -10.30 -4.51
C ASP A 18 -5.55 -9.66 -5.86
N SER A 19 -5.27 -10.37 -6.96
CA SER A 19 -5.58 -9.90 -8.32
C SER A 19 -7.07 -9.66 -8.53
N ILE A 20 -7.93 -10.50 -7.95
CA ILE A 20 -9.40 -10.37 -8.06
C ILE A 20 -9.84 -9.07 -7.38
N ALA A 21 -9.32 -8.78 -6.19
CA ALA A 21 -9.64 -7.54 -5.47
C ALA A 21 -9.16 -6.31 -6.25
N ILE A 22 -7.95 -6.37 -6.82
CA ILE A 22 -7.39 -5.30 -7.65
C ILE A 22 -8.26 -5.06 -8.88
N GLU A 23 -8.60 -6.11 -9.63
CA GLU A 23 -9.48 -6.01 -10.81
C GLU A 23 -10.82 -5.38 -10.45
N MET A 24 -11.45 -5.83 -9.35
CA MET A 24 -12.71 -5.24 -8.88
C MET A 24 -12.59 -3.75 -8.50
N MET A 25 -11.46 -3.32 -7.91
CA MET A 25 -11.22 -1.93 -7.57
C MET A 25 -11.01 -1.08 -8.81
N GLU A 26 -10.28 -1.59 -9.80
CA GLU A 26 -9.98 -0.90 -11.05
C GLU A 26 -11.21 -0.79 -11.95
N GLU A 27 -12.02 -1.85 -12.05
CA GLU A 27 -13.32 -1.81 -12.74
C GLU A 27 -14.27 -0.74 -12.17
N LYS A 28 -14.21 -0.53 -10.86
CA LYS A 28 -15.04 0.47 -10.16
C LYS A 28 -14.35 1.83 -10.01
N ALA A 29 -13.13 1.99 -10.53
CA ALA A 29 -12.30 3.18 -10.36
C ALA A 29 -12.19 3.63 -8.88
N VAL A 30 -12.11 2.67 -7.96
CA VAL A 30 -12.03 2.93 -6.51
C VAL A 30 -10.56 3.18 -6.16
N PRO A 31 -10.21 4.37 -5.63
CA PRO A 31 -8.84 4.63 -5.23
C PRO A 31 -8.43 3.77 -4.04
N TYR A 32 -7.30 3.09 -4.15
CA TYR A 32 -6.74 2.25 -3.07
C TYR A 32 -5.25 2.49 -2.86
N VAL A 33 -4.80 2.11 -1.67
CA VAL A 33 -3.41 2.24 -1.22
C VAL A 33 -2.95 0.89 -0.73
N VAL A 34 -1.81 0.42 -1.21
CA VAL A 34 -1.21 -0.84 -0.75
C VAL A 34 -0.42 -0.59 0.53
N VAL A 35 -0.63 -1.45 1.52
CA VAL A 35 0.10 -1.46 2.79
C VAL A 35 0.71 -2.85 2.99
N LEU A 36 2.03 -2.93 2.88
CA LEU A 36 2.81 -4.12 3.21
C LEU A 36 2.98 -4.20 4.73
N THR A 37 2.32 -5.18 5.33
CA THR A 37 2.31 -5.43 6.77
C THR A 37 3.37 -6.45 7.17
N LYS A 38 3.66 -6.56 8.48
CA LYS A 38 4.60 -7.56 9.04
C LYS A 38 6.02 -7.46 8.46
N ILE A 39 6.48 -6.25 8.15
CA ILE A 39 7.84 -6.05 7.61
C ILE A 39 8.94 -6.53 8.56
N ASP A 40 8.65 -6.59 9.87
CA ASP A 40 9.53 -7.13 10.91
C ASP A 40 9.77 -8.64 10.78
N LEU A 41 8.84 -9.38 10.17
CA LEU A 41 8.94 -10.82 9.95
C LEU A 41 9.51 -11.17 8.58
N ALA A 42 9.50 -10.22 7.64
CA ALA A 42 9.97 -10.45 6.28
C ALA A 42 11.51 -10.40 6.23
N ARG A 43 12.11 -11.45 5.66
CA ARG A 43 13.55 -11.40 5.31
C ARG A 43 13.77 -10.26 4.30
N SER A 44 14.91 -9.58 4.37
CA SER A 44 15.19 -8.42 3.51
C SER A 44 15.01 -8.73 2.02
N SER A 45 15.45 -9.91 1.56
CA SER A 45 15.27 -10.33 0.17
C SER A 45 13.80 -10.55 -0.21
N THR A 46 13.00 -11.11 0.70
CA THR A 46 11.57 -11.30 0.52
C THR A 46 10.83 -9.97 0.51
N LEU A 47 11.13 -9.07 1.45
CA LEU A 47 10.55 -7.74 1.50
C LEU A 47 10.83 -6.97 0.19
N LEU A 48 12.06 -7.04 -0.31
CA LEU A 48 12.46 -6.38 -1.55
C LEU A 48 11.69 -6.94 -2.76
N ARG A 49 11.49 -8.27 -2.81
CA ARG A 49 10.64 -8.91 -3.83
C ARG A 49 9.18 -8.47 -3.70
N SER A 50 8.62 -8.44 -2.51
CA SER A 50 7.24 -8.01 -2.26
C SER A 50 7.02 -6.56 -2.71
N VAL A 51 7.94 -5.66 -2.37
CA VAL A 51 7.90 -4.25 -2.81
C VAL A 51 8.00 -4.17 -4.33
N LEU A 52 8.94 -4.89 -4.95
CA LEU A 52 9.12 -4.87 -6.40
C LEU A 52 7.89 -5.42 -7.13
N SER A 53 7.28 -6.51 -6.64
CA SER A 53 6.04 -7.04 -7.18
C SER A 53 4.92 -6.01 -7.15
N VAL A 54 4.78 -5.27 -6.04
CA VAL A 54 3.79 -4.20 -5.91
C VAL A 54 4.02 -3.09 -6.93
N LEU A 55 5.26 -2.62 -7.05
CA LEU A 55 5.61 -1.59 -8.03
C LEU A 55 5.40 -2.08 -9.48
N THR A 56 5.71 -3.34 -9.75
CA THR A 56 5.59 -3.93 -11.09
C THR A 56 4.14 -4.03 -11.55
N PHE A 57 3.22 -4.53 -10.70
CA PHE A 57 1.81 -4.59 -11.11
C PHE A 57 1.19 -3.18 -11.21
N ARG A 58 1.72 -2.21 -10.46
CA ARG A 58 1.33 -0.79 -10.59
C ARG A 58 1.78 -0.19 -11.92
N ASP A 59 2.98 -0.50 -12.36
CA ASP A 59 3.55 -0.04 -13.64
C ASP A 59 2.86 -0.71 -14.83
N GLN A 60 2.34 -1.92 -14.65
CA GLN A 60 1.44 -2.55 -15.60
C GLN A 60 0.14 -1.73 -15.68
N THR A 61 -0.37 -1.50 -16.88
CA THR A 61 -1.52 -0.62 -17.21
C THR A 61 -2.86 -1.01 -16.58
N LYS A 62 -2.86 -1.90 -15.59
CA LYS A 62 -4.06 -2.40 -14.94
C LYS A 62 -4.37 -1.69 -13.62
N ALA A 63 -3.41 -0.99 -13.02
CA ALA A 63 -3.54 -0.49 -11.64
C ALA A 63 -3.55 1.05 -11.55
N HIS A 64 -4.43 1.71 -12.32
CA HIS A 64 -4.52 3.17 -12.41
C HIS A 64 -5.09 3.82 -11.14
N SER A 65 -5.89 3.09 -10.38
CA SER A 65 -6.53 3.56 -9.15
C SER A 65 -5.65 3.35 -7.91
N CYS A 66 -4.49 2.71 -8.08
CA CYS A 66 -3.52 2.46 -7.03
C CYS A 66 -2.68 3.70 -6.73
N PHE A 67 -2.56 4.05 -5.44
CA PHE A 67 -1.62 5.08 -5.00
C PHE A 67 -0.17 4.64 -5.28
N PRO A 68 0.69 5.50 -5.88
CA PRO A 68 1.98 5.07 -6.40
C PRO A 68 2.96 4.49 -5.39
N GLN A 69 2.89 4.94 -4.14
CA GLN A 69 3.82 4.53 -3.08
C GLN A 69 3.14 3.52 -2.15
N PRO A 70 3.67 2.30 -2.01
CA PRO A 70 3.22 1.39 -0.96
C PRO A 70 3.74 1.84 0.41
N PHE A 71 2.95 1.61 1.45
CA PHE A 71 3.35 1.82 2.84
C PHE A 71 3.92 0.52 3.40
N LEU A 72 5.08 0.60 4.05
CA LEU A 72 5.72 -0.52 4.73
C LEU A 72 5.51 -0.34 6.22
N VAL A 73 4.85 -1.29 6.88
CA VAL A 73 4.48 -1.16 8.30
C VAL A 73 4.68 -2.45 9.09
N SER A 74 5.02 -2.30 10.36
CA SER A 74 4.93 -3.36 11.36
C SER A 74 4.10 -2.88 12.54
N SER A 75 3.00 -3.56 12.83
CA SER A 75 2.20 -3.30 14.03
C SER A 75 2.88 -3.79 15.31
N MET A 76 3.88 -4.69 15.20
CA MET A 76 4.56 -5.27 16.36
C MET A 76 5.58 -4.33 16.96
N ASN A 77 6.39 -3.68 16.13
CA ASN A 77 7.46 -2.78 16.59
C ASN A 77 7.20 -1.30 16.27
N GLY A 78 6.11 -0.98 15.55
CA GLY A 78 5.70 0.38 15.25
C GLY A 78 6.36 0.99 14.00
N GLU A 79 7.23 0.26 13.31
CA GLU A 79 7.88 0.75 12.10
C GLU A 79 6.83 1.16 11.04
N GLY A 80 7.05 2.34 10.45
CA GLY A 80 6.21 2.88 9.38
C GLY A 80 4.81 3.37 9.78
N LEU A 81 4.31 3.07 10.99
CA LEU A 81 2.96 3.48 11.41
C LEU A 81 2.79 5.00 11.40
N ALA A 82 3.76 5.76 11.91
CA ALA A 82 3.69 7.22 11.94
C ALA A 82 3.54 7.82 10.53
N PHE A 83 4.20 7.22 9.53
CA PHE A 83 4.10 7.65 8.14
C PHE A 83 2.71 7.35 7.56
N LEU A 84 2.19 6.13 7.79
CA LEU A 84 0.83 5.75 7.38
C LEU A 84 -0.24 6.62 8.07
N GLN A 85 -0.11 6.86 9.37
CA GLN A 85 -1.03 7.71 10.15
C GLN A 85 -1.03 9.15 9.64
N SER A 86 0.15 9.72 9.38
CA SER A 86 0.28 11.06 8.80
C SER A 86 -0.39 11.15 7.43
N PHE A 87 -0.22 10.13 6.59
CA PHE A 87 -0.90 10.05 5.30
C PHE A 87 -2.41 9.97 5.46
N ILE A 88 -2.94 9.14 6.36
CA ILE A 88 -4.38 9.07 6.64
C ILE A 88 -4.91 10.43 7.14
N ALA A 89 -4.20 11.09 8.05
CA ALA A 89 -4.55 12.42 8.55
C ALA A 89 -4.59 13.46 7.42
N TYR A 90 -3.63 13.42 6.49
CA TYR A 90 -3.62 14.25 5.29
C TYR A 90 -4.83 13.95 4.38
N LEU A 91 -5.08 12.67 4.08
CA LEU A 91 -6.18 12.27 3.20
C LEU A 91 -7.57 12.61 3.75
N THR A 92 -7.70 12.66 5.08
CA THR A 92 -8.95 12.98 5.78
C THR A 92 -9.09 14.48 6.10
N GLY A 93 -8.11 15.30 5.74
CA GLY A 93 -8.13 16.75 6.01
C GLY A 93 -7.87 17.12 7.47
N HIS A 94 -7.37 16.18 8.28
CA HIS A 94 -7.03 16.42 9.69
C HIS A 94 -5.66 17.10 9.86
N GLN A 95 -4.78 17.03 8.86
CA GLN A 95 -3.54 17.81 8.81
C GLN A 95 -3.30 18.39 7.41
N GLN A 96 -3.04 19.71 7.33
CA GLN A 96 -2.50 20.34 6.12
C GLN A 96 -0.98 20.19 6.15
N ILE A 97 -0.43 19.38 5.24
CA ILE A 97 1.02 19.30 5.05
C ILE A 97 1.44 20.51 4.22
N ALA A 98 2.02 21.51 4.87
CA ALA A 98 2.42 22.78 4.23
C ALA A 98 3.63 22.64 3.27
N SER A 99 4.17 21.43 3.07
CA SER A 99 5.44 21.22 2.38
C SER A 99 5.35 20.19 1.26
N LEU A 100 4.70 20.57 0.15
CA LEU A 100 4.90 20.02 -1.20
C LEU A 100 4.54 21.10 -2.25
N GLN A 101 5.10 22.32 -2.08
CA GLN A 101 5.18 23.33 -3.15
C GLN A 101 6.58 23.29 -3.77
#